data_AF-A0A0L7KYC6-F1
#
_entry.id   AF-A0A0L7KYC6-F1
#
_cell.length_a   1.000
_cell.length_b   1.000
_cell.length_c   1.000
_cell.angle_alpha   90.00
_cell.angle_beta   90.00
_cell.angle_gamma   90.00
#
_symmetry.space_group_name_H-M   'P 1'
#
loop_
_entity.id
_entity.type
_entity.pdbx_description
1 polymer ?
#
loop_
_entity_poly.entity_id
_entity_poly.type
_entity_poly.pdbx_seq_one_letter_code
_entity_poly.pdbx_strand_id
1 'polypeptide(L)' 'MRNDSGEFVIGRVIKAMNANWHPACFRCEECSTELADAGFIKHAGRALCHACNARVKADGLQNYMCHKCQ' A
#
# COMPACT_ATOMS: atom_id res chain seq x y z
N MET A 1 -6.65 29.55 -6.45
CA MET A 1 -7.70 29.04 -5.54
C MET A 1 -7.41 27.57 -5.30
N ARG A 2 -6.82 27.29 -4.14
CA ARG A 2 -6.32 25.97 -3.74
C ARG A 2 -7.54 25.17 -3.27
N ASN A 3 -7.94 24.16 -4.03
CA ASN A 3 -9.02 23.28 -3.61
C ASN A 3 -8.44 22.23 -2.67
N ASP A 4 -8.34 22.70 -1.43
CA ASP A 4 -8.36 21.92 -0.20
C ASP A 4 -9.44 20.83 -0.30
N SER A 5 -9.11 19.65 0.22
CA SER A 5 -9.91 18.42 0.16
C SER A 5 -11.08 18.49 1.14
N GLY A 6 -11.97 19.47 0.94
CA GLY A 6 -13.08 19.82 1.82
C GLY A 6 -14.40 19.12 1.51
N GLU A 7 -14.40 17.97 0.83
CA GLU A 7 -15.63 17.21 0.63
C GLU A 7 -15.73 16.10 1.67
N PHE A 8 -16.81 16.18 2.46
CA PHE A 8 -17.22 15.21 3.46
C PHE A 8 -16.95 13.77 3.00
N VAL A 9 -16.37 12.94 3.87
CA VAL A 9 -16.30 11.50 3.60
C VAL A 9 -17.68 10.89 3.78
N ILE A 10 -18.54 11.07 2.79
CA ILE A 10 -19.84 10.40 2.72
C ILE A 10 -19.55 8.98 2.20
N GLY A 11 -18.95 8.11 3.03
CA GLY A 11 -18.59 6.76 2.61
C GLY A 11 -17.58 6.00 3.46
N ARG A 12 -17.07 4.88 2.91
CA ARG A 12 -16.07 4.01 3.56
C ARG A 12 -14.74 4.76 3.75
N VAL A 13 -14.36 4.98 5.01
CA VAL A 13 -13.04 5.50 5.42
C VAL A 13 -12.06 4.39 5.71
N ILE A 14 -10.78 4.61 5.42
CA ILE A 14 -9.72 3.66 5.74
C ILE A 14 -8.97 4.11 6.97
N LYS A 15 -9.02 3.29 8.04
CA LYS A 15 -8.22 3.48 9.24
C LYS A 15 -6.88 2.76 9.08
N ALA A 16 -5.83 3.52 8.82
CA ALA A 16 -4.49 2.99 8.56
C ALA A 16 -3.43 3.93 9.11
N MET A 17 -2.31 3.38 9.61
CA MET A 17 -1.15 4.16 10.06
C MET A 17 -1.50 5.23 11.09
N ASN A 18 -2.42 4.92 12.02
CA ASN A 18 -2.91 5.85 13.04
C ASN A 18 -3.60 7.11 12.47
N ALA A 19 -4.07 7.06 11.23
CA ALA A 19 -4.78 8.12 10.56
C ALA A 19 -5.99 7.58 9.76
N ASN A 20 -6.86 8.49 9.34
CA ASN A 20 -8.01 8.20 8.50
C ASN A 20 -7.71 8.68 7.09
N TRP A 21 -7.93 7.82 6.10
CA TRP A 21 -7.64 8.10 4.71
C TRP A 21 -8.89 7.96 3.86
N HIS A 22 -9.03 8.83 2.86
CA HIS A 22 -10.01 8.63 1.81
C HIS A 22 -9.61 7.40 0.98
N PRO A 23 -10.58 6.60 0.51
CA PRO A 23 -10.29 5.45 -0.35
C PRO A 23 -9.53 5.87 -1.62
N ALA A 24 -9.85 7.05 -2.17
CA ALA A 24 -9.14 7.62 -3.31
C ALA A 24 -7.78 8.26 -2.96
N CYS A 25 -7.50 8.58 -1.69
CA CYS A 25 -6.20 9.10 -1.25
C CYS A 25 -5.26 7.99 -0.76
N PHE A 26 -5.80 6.84 -0.35
CA PHE A 26 -5.03 5.75 0.20
C PHE A 26 -4.42 4.88 -0.91
N ARG A 27 -3.24 5.29 -1.37
CA ARG A 27 -2.54 4.73 -2.52
C ARG A 27 -1.20 4.13 -2.13
N CYS A 28 -0.72 3.17 -2.93
CA CYS A 28 0.60 2.56 -2.75
C CYS A 28 1.72 3.59 -2.88
N GLU A 29 2.68 3.59 -1.97
CA GLU A 29 3.81 4.53 -2.05
C GLU A 29 4.78 4.18 -3.20
N GLU A 30 4.77 2.94 -3.69
CA GLU A 30 5.64 2.50 -4.79
C GLU A 30 4.99 2.68 -6.17
N CYS A 31 3.70 2.34 -6.31
CA CYS A 31 3.01 2.33 -7.61
C CYS A 31 1.77 3.22 -7.68
N SER A 32 1.44 3.92 -6.59
CA SER A 32 0.28 4.82 -6.49
C SER A 32 -1.08 4.19 -6.80
N THR A 33 -1.18 2.85 -6.79
CA THR A 33 -2.46 2.14 -6.96
C THR A 33 -3.35 2.32 -5.74
N GLU A 34 -4.66 2.41 -5.95
CA GLU A 34 -5.64 2.52 -4.87
C GLU A 34 -5.66 1.24 -4.04
N LEU A 35 -5.32 1.37 -2.76
CA LEU A 35 -5.25 0.24 -1.83
C LEU A 35 -6.58 -0.02 -1.11
N ALA A 36 -7.57 0.84 -1.38
CA ALA A 36 -8.77 0.89 -0.60
C ALA A 36 -9.66 -0.33 -0.75
N ASP A 37 -9.71 -0.87 -1.97
CA ASP A 37 -10.48 -2.06 -2.30
C ASP A 37 -9.57 -3.30 -2.40
N ALA A 38 -8.35 -3.12 -2.93
CA ALA A 38 -7.38 -4.19 -3.15
C ALA A 38 -6.67 -4.68 -1.87
N GLY A 39 -6.69 -3.90 -0.79
CA GLY A 39 -5.95 -4.19 0.44
C GLY A 39 -4.50 -3.68 0.43
N PHE A 40 -3.97 -3.42 1.62
CA PHE A 40 -2.61 -2.92 1.82
C PHE A 40 -1.84 -3.70 2.87
N ILE A 41 -0.51 -3.63 2.76
CA ILE A 41 0.42 -4.15 3.74
C ILE A 41 1.22 -2.98 4.30
N LYS A 42 1.29 -2.92 5.64
CA LYS A 42 2.20 -2.02 6.34
C LYS A 42 3.58 -2.66 6.38
N HIS A 43 4.54 -2.08 5.67
CA HIS A 43 5.93 -2.52 5.68
C HIS A 43 6.84 -1.36 6.08
N ALA A 44 7.53 -1.48 7.22
CA ALA A 44 8.42 -0.45 7.75
C ALA A 44 7.78 0.96 7.82
N GLY A 45 6.49 1.03 8.19
CA GLY A 45 5.77 2.30 8.24
C GLY A 45 5.42 2.90 6.87
N ARG A 46 5.39 2.08 5.81
CA ARG A 46 4.93 2.46 4.47
C ARG A 46 3.73 1.61 4.03
N ALA A 47 2.80 2.21 3.27
CA ALA A 47 1.63 1.51 2.74
C ALA A 47 1.93 0.96 1.34
N LEU A 48 2.06 -0.36 1.23
CA LEU A 48 2.35 -1.05 -0.02
C LEU A 48 1.17 -1.91 -0.48
N CYS A 49 0.96 -2.01 -1.79
CA CYS A 49 0.01 -2.98 -2.36
C CYS A 49 0.55 -4.40 -2.25
N HIS A 50 -0.32 -5.40 -2.40
CA HIS A 50 0.06 -6.81 -2.38
C HIS A 50 1.20 -7.14 -3.35
N ALA A 51 1.17 -6.56 -4.56
CA ALA A 51 2.21 -6.76 -5.56
C ALA A 51 3.56 -6.14 -5.16
N CYS A 52 3.59 -4.86 -4.78
CA CYS A 52 4.83 -4.18 -4.36
C CYS A 52 5.39 -4.79 -3.08
N ASN A 53 4.54 -5.10 -2.10
CA ASN A 53 4.96 -5.81 -0.90
C ASN A 53 5.53 -7.20 -1.22
N ALA A 54 4.93 -7.97 -2.14
CA ALA A 54 5.47 -9.26 -2.58
C ALA A 54 6.84 -9.09 -3.24
N ARG A 55 7.03 -8.03 -4.06
CA ARG A 55 8.33 -7.69 -4.66
C ARG A 55 9.37 -7.30 -3.61
N VAL A 56 9.03 -6.42 -2.66
CA VAL A 56 9.94 -5.99 -1.58
C VAL A 56 10.27 -7.16 -0.65
N LYS A 57 9.31 -8.04 -0.36
CA LYS A 57 9.56 -9.29 0.39
C LYS A 57 10.45 -10.26 -0.37
N ALA A 58 10.30 -10.34 -1.69
CA ALA A 58 11.15 -11.18 -2.53
C ALA A 58 12.57 -10.60 -2.64
N ASP A 59 12.72 -9.28 -2.74
CA ASP A 59 14.00 -8.57 -2.79
C ASP A 59 14.75 -8.62 -1.45
N GLY A 60 14.03 -8.43 -0.33
CA GLY A 60 14.54 -8.63 1.02
C GLY A 60 14.88 -10.09 1.35
N LEU A 61 14.52 -11.03 0.47
CA LEU A 61 15.02 -12.40 0.45
C LEU A 61 16.01 -12.56 -0.72
N GLN A 62 17.17 -11.90 -0.62
CA GLN A 62 18.39 -12.41 -1.26
C GLN A 62 18.78 -13.76 -0.64
N ASN A 63 17.93 -14.78 -0.75
CA ASN A 63 18.31 -16.18 -0.60
C ASN A 63 17.26 -17.19 -1.10
N TYR A 64 16.62 -16.95 -2.25
CA TYR A 64 16.02 -18.04 -3.02
C TYR A 64 17.10 -18.74 -3.87
N MET A 65 18.09 -19.34 -3.20
CA MET A 65 18.88 -20.41 -3.80
C MET A 65 17.98 -21.64 -3.89
N CYS A 66 17.33 -21.81 -5.04
CA CYS A 66 16.67 -23.06 -5.39
C CYS A 66 17.74 -24.12 -5.63
N HIS A 67 18.08 -24.88 -4.59
CA HIS A 67 18.99 -26.03 -4.67
C HIS A 67 18.40 -27.26 -5.39
N LYS A 68 17.34 -27.08 -6.20
CA LYS A 68 16.73 -28.15 -7.01
C LYS A 68 17.09 -28.08 -8.49
N CYS A 69 18.07 -27.25 -8.83
CA CYS A 69 18.71 -27.21 -10.14
C CYS A 69 20.23 -27.31 -10.00
N GLN A 70 20.76 -28.42 -9.44
CA GLN A 70 21.97 -29.11 -9.94
C GLN A 70 22.09 -30.49 -9.32
#